data_AF-A0A239HBU4-F1
#
_entry.id   AF-A0A239HBU4-F1
#
_cell.length_a   1.000
_cell.length_b   1.000
_cell.length_c   1.000
_cell.angle_alpha   90.00
_cell.angle_beta   90.00
_cell.angle_gamma   90.00
#
_symmetry.space_group_name_H-M   'P 1'
#
loop_
_entity.id
_entity.type
_entity.pdbx_description
1 polymer ?
#
loop_
_entity_poly.entity_id
_entity_poly.type
_entity_poly.pdbx_seq_one_letter_code
_entity_poly.pdbx_strand_id
1 'polypeptide(L)'
;MGAGGNSQDVIVVGVKARLVPGSSYSDCAAKPRSGAVEAISTGDLVLAGFAAPDRRIVNAPFSDERYGVGMRKDDADGCEAVNRAITTMYEDGTAGRLLDKWFGESGLALVREVPEFEGCS
;
A
#
# COMPACT_ATOMS: atom_id res chain seq x y z
N MET A 1 -20.97 -2.36 13.81
CA MET A 1 -19.68 -3.08 13.95
C MET A 1 -19.16 -3.29 12.54
N GLY A 2 -18.26 -2.42 12.08
CA GLY A 2 -17.82 -2.39 10.68
C GLY A 2 -16.59 -1.51 10.58
N ALA A 3 -15.45 -2.09 10.94
CA ALA A 3 -14.14 -1.48 10.79
C ALA A 3 -13.21 -2.59 10.27
N GLY A 4 -13.54 -3.11 9.09
CA GLY A 4 -12.68 -4.00 8.35
C GLY A 4 -12.06 -3.23 7.20
N GLY A 5 -10.74 -3.07 7.22
CA GLY A 5 -10.03 -2.77 5.97
C GLY A 5 -10.19 -3.96 5.02
N ASN A 6 -10.12 -3.69 3.72
CA ASN A 6 -10.09 -4.69 2.63
C ASN A 6 -9.18 -5.91 2.92
N SER A 7 -8.09 -5.71 3.67
CA SER A 7 -7.16 -6.78 4.06
C SER A 7 -7.79 -7.88 4.93
N GLN A 8 -8.87 -7.58 5.66
CA GLN A 8 -9.61 -8.58 6.44
C GLN A 8 -10.34 -9.56 5.52
N ASP A 9 -10.90 -9.10 4.41
CA ASP A 9 -11.66 -9.94 3.49
C ASP A 9 -10.74 -10.88 2.69
N VAL A 10 -9.53 -10.43 2.33
CA VAL A 10 -8.60 -11.24 1.54
C VAL A 10 -7.91 -12.34 2.36
N ILE A 11 -7.54 -12.07 3.62
CA ILE A 11 -6.96 -13.10 4.52
C ILE A 11 -7.95 -14.24 4.72
N VAL A 12 -9.25 -13.93 4.84
CA VAL A 12 -10.31 -14.92 5.04
C VAL A 12 -10.47 -15.88 3.84
N VAL A 13 -10.01 -15.50 2.65
CA VAL A 13 -10.18 -16.30 1.42
C VAL A 13 -8.99 -17.25 1.15
N GLY A 14 -7.77 -16.91 1.58
CA GLY A 14 -6.56 -17.66 1.18
C GLY A 14 -5.57 -18.03 2.27
N VAL A 15 -5.66 -17.44 3.47
CA VAL A 15 -4.64 -17.62 4.53
C VAL A 15 -5.30 -18.02 5.84
N LYS A 16 -4.92 -19.18 6.39
CA LYS A 16 -5.41 -19.62 7.69
C LYS A 16 -4.81 -18.75 8.81
N ALA A 17 -5.54 -17.73 9.24
CA ALA A 17 -5.14 -16.81 10.30
C ALA A 17 -6.26 -16.60 11.33
N ARG A 18 -5.87 -16.32 12.57
CA ARG A 18 -6.79 -15.82 13.60
C ARG A 18 -6.75 -14.31 13.59
N LEU A 19 -7.84 -13.67 13.21
CA LEU A 19 -7.92 -12.21 13.16
C LEU A 19 -7.99 -11.62 14.57
N VAL A 20 -7.20 -10.57 14.80
CA VAL A 20 -7.25 -9.74 16.00
C VAL A 20 -7.58 -8.31 15.56
N PRO A 21 -8.76 -7.77 15.92
CA PRO A 21 -9.17 -6.44 15.48
C PRO A 21 -8.29 -5.37 16.11
N GLY A 22 -8.04 -4.30 15.36
CA GLY A 22 -7.42 -3.08 15.88
C GLY A 22 -8.25 -1.83 15.59
N SER A 23 -8.07 -0.81 16.41
CA SER A 23 -8.83 0.44 16.33
C SER A 23 -8.21 1.46 15.39
N SER A 24 -6.94 1.28 15.01
CA SER A 24 -6.19 2.13 14.08
C SER A 24 -4.97 1.38 13.54
N TYR A 25 -4.32 1.92 12.50
CA TYR A 25 -3.05 1.36 12.00
C TYR A 25 -1.95 1.35 13.07
N SER A 26 -1.86 2.41 13.88
CA SER A 26 -0.88 2.50 14.97
C SER A 26 -1.12 1.45 16.06
N ASP A 27 -2.39 1.17 16.39
CA ASP A 27 -2.76 0.09 17.30
C ASP A 27 -2.34 -1.28 16.74
N CYS A 28 -2.63 -1.55 15.46
CA CYS A 28 -2.16 -2.77 14.79
C CYS A 28 -0.63 -2.86 14.81
N ALA A 29 0.09 -1.80 14.47
CA ALA A 29 1.55 -1.78 14.41
C ALA A 29 2.25 -1.98 15.77
N ALA A 30 1.54 -1.73 16.88
CA ALA A 30 2.04 -1.95 18.24
C ALA A 30 1.88 -3.40 18.73
N LYS A 31 0.86 -4.14 18.26
CA LYS A 31 0.52 -5.48 18.75
C LYS A 31 1.60 -6.56 18.58
N PRO A 32 2.42 -6.55 17.51
CA PRO A 32 3.56 -7.46 17.43
C PRO A 32 4.54 -7.29 18.60
N ARG A 33 4.75 -6.05 19.06
CA ARG A 33 5.68 -5.77 20.18
C ARG A 33 5.18 -6.29 21.51
N SER A 34 3.86 -6.33 21.72
CA SER A 34 3.26 -6.90 22.93
C SER A 34 3.03 -8.41 22.86
N GLY A 35 3.35 -9.05 21.72
CA GLY A 35 3.09 -10.48 21.49
C GLY A 35 1.62 -10.82 21.27
N ALA A 36 0.75 -9.82 21.05
CA ALA A 36 -0.68 -10.05 20.83
C ALA A 36 -0.99 -10.66 19.45
N VAL A 37 -0.11 -10.42 18.47
CA VAL A 37 -0.13 -11.02 17.12
C VAL A 37 1.29 -11.30 16.66
N GLU A 38 1.47 -12.27 15.77
CA GLU A 38 2.77 -12.57 15.16
C GLU A 38 3.08 -11.68 13.94
N ALA A 39 2.06 -11.16 13.29
CA ALA A 39 2.18 -10.33 12.09
C ALA A 39 1.01 -9.35 11.96
N ILE A 40 1.23 -8.30 11.17
CA ILE A 40 0.18 -7.42 10.67
C ILE A 40 0.15 -7.50 9.15
N SER A 41 -1.01 -7.22 8.58
CA SER A 41 -1.21 -7.24 7.14
C SER A 41 -2.09 -6.07 6.72
N THR A 42 -1.65 -5.35 5.71
CA THR A 42 -2.34 -4.22 5.05
C THR A 42 -1.57 -3.86 3.76
N GLY A 43 -1.96 -2.78 3.08
CA GLY A 43 -1.27 -2.25 1.91
C GLY A 43 0.22 -2.02 2.17
N ASP A 44 1.03 -2.28 1.17
CA ASP A 44 2.48 -2.34 1.25
C ASP A 44 3.13 -1.00 1.65
N LEU A 45 2.67 0.12 1.09
CA LEU A 45 3.15 1.46 1.43
C LEU A 45 2.74 1.86 2.86
N VAL A 46 1.60 1.38 3.35
CA VAL A 46 1.19 1.57 4.75
C VAL A 46 2.14 0.80 5.67
N LEU A 47 2.47 -0.45 5.34
CA LEU A 47 3.47 -1.22 6.08
C LEU A 47 4.85 -0.54 6.04
N ALA A 48 5.25 0.02 4.90
CA ALA A 48 6.51 0.75 4.74
C ALA A 48 6.58 1.98 5.64
N GLY A 49 5.47 2.70 5.82
CA GLY A 49 5.37 3.82 6.78
C GLY A 49 5.56 3.42 8.25
N PHE A 50 5.35 2.15 8.60
CA PHE A 50 5.60 1.60 9.93
C PHE A 50 6.88 0.76 10.03
N ALA A 51 7.76 0.82 9.04
CA ALA A 51 9.03 0.11 9.07
C ALA A 51 9.87 0.54 10.27
N ALA A 52 10.55 -0.42 10.89
CA ALA A 52 11.41 -0.20 12.05
C ALA A 52 12.47 -1.30 12.11
N PRO A 53 13.62 -1.09 12.78
CA PRO A 53 14.70 -2.08 12.83
C PRO A 53 14.32 -3.43 13.45
N ASP A 54 13.26 -3.47 14.27
CA ASP A 54 12.77 -4.66 14.99
C ASP A 54 11.79 -5.52 14.18
N ARG A 55 11.55 -5.18 12.91
CA ARG A 55 10.57 -5.83 12.04
C ARG A 55 11.02 -5.80 10.58
N ARG A 56 10.35 -6.58 9.74
CA ARG A 56 10.63 -6.64 8.29
C ARG A 56 9.36 -6.80 7.49
N ILE A 57 9.36 -6.23 6.29
CA ILE A 57 8.35 -6.50 5.26
C ILE A 57 8.75 -7.79 4.53
N VAL A 58 7.80 -8.71 4.37
CA VAL A 58 8.07 -10.04 3.78
C VAL A 58 8.13 -9.98 2.25
N ASN A 59 7.53 -8.96 1.63
CA ASN A 59 7.42 -8.81 0.17
C ASN A 59 6.75 -10.03 -0.50
N ALA A 60 5.71 -10.57 0.14
CA ALA A 60 4.89 -11.67 -0.37
C ALA A 60 3.41 -11.24 -0.40
N PRO A 61 2.99 -10.45 -1.39
CA PRO A 61 1.61 -9.98 -1.50
C PRO A 61 0.66 -11.15 -1.77
N PHE A 62 -0.54 -11.07 -1.20
CA PHE A 62 -1.63 -12.03 -1.39
C PHE A 62 -2.80 -11.43 -2.21
N SER A 63 -2.73 -10.14 -2.54
CA SER A 63 -3.62 -9.41 -3.45
C SER A 63 -2.85 -8.29 -4.15
N ASP A 64 -3.39 -7.82 -5.27
CA ASP A 64 -2.95 -6.59 -5.94
C ASP A 64 -3.89 -5.44 -5.54
N GLU A 65 -3.37 -4.49 -4.76
CA GLU A 65 -4.11 -3.30 -4.31
C GLU A 65 -3.58 -2.06 -5.04
N ARG A 66 -4.18 -1.75 -6.20
CA ARG A 66 -3.80 -0.59 -7.01
C ARG A 66 -4.21 0.73 -6.34
N TYR A 67 -3.24 1.61 -6.09
CA TYR A 67 -3.50 2.97 -5.61
C TYR A 67 -3.98 3.87 -6.75
N GLY A 68 -4.99 4.70 -6.48
CA GLY A 68 -5.59 5.60 -7.47
C GLY A 68 -5.68 7.05 -7.00
N VAL A 69 -5.64 7.99 -7.96
CA VAL A 69 -5.93 9.41 -7.70
C VAL A 69 -7.43 9.63 -7.87
N GLY A 70 -8.12 10.00 -6.78
CA GLY A 70 -9.54 10.29 -6.82
C GLY A 70 -9.85 11.57 -7.58
N MET A 71 -10.81 11.51 -8.50
CA MET A 71 -11.20 12.64 -9.33
C MET A 71 -12.71 12.70 -9.58
N ARG A 72 -13.19 13.77 -10.23
CA ARG A 72 -14.56 13.84 -10.72
C ARG A 72 -14.79 12.80 -11.81
N LYS A 73 -15.95 12.13 -11.76
CA LYS A 73 -16.30 11.01 -12.64
C LYS A 73 -16.22 11.35 -14.13
N ASP A 74 -16.70 12.53 -14.53
CA ASP A 74 -16.83 12.90 -15.94
C ASP A 74 -15.72 13.87 -16.41
N ASP A 75 -14.52 13.79 -15.81
CA ASP A 75 -13.37 14.67 -16.10
C ASP A 75 -12.26 13.92 -16.84
N ALA A 76 -12.53 13.53 -18.08
CA ALA A 76 -11.60 12.77 -18.92
C ALA A 76 -10.30 13.55 -19.19
N ASP A 77 -10.38 14.86 -19.44
CA ASP A 77 -9.20 15.70 -19.66
C ASP A 77 -8.30 15.76 -18.43
N GLY A 78 -8.89 15.88 -17.23
CA GLY A 78 -8.17 15.80 -15.97
C GLY A 78 -7.52 14.43 -15.76
N CYS A 79 -8.20 13.35 -16.14
CA CYS A 79 -7.72 11.97 -15.99
C CYS A 79 -6.47 11.76 -16.82
N GLU A 80 -6.56 12.14 -18.09
CA GLU A 80 -5.46 12.07 -19.04
C GLU A 80 -4.28 12.97 -18.62
N ALA A 81 -4.56 14.15 -18.04
CA ALA A 81 -3.52 15.02 -17.51
C ALA A 81 -2.79 14.40 -16.32
N VAL A 82 -3.51 13.75 -15.40
CA VAL A 82 -2.93 13.04 -14.25
C VAL A 82 -2.12 11.83 -14.71
N ASN A 83 -2.65 11.01 -15.62
CA ASN A 83 -1.93 9.86 -16.18
C ASN A 83 -0.62 10.29 -16.85
N ARG A 84 -0.65 11.37 -17.64
CA ARG A 84 0.57 11.96 -18.21
C ARG A 84 1.56 12.43 -17.15
N ALA A 85 1.09 13.16 -16.13
CA ALA A 85 1.95 13.65 -15.06
C ALA A 85 2.64 12.50 -14.31
N ILE A 86 1.89 11.44 -13.97
CA ILE A 86 2.44 10.25 -13.32
C ILE A 86 3.45 9.57 -14.24
N THR A 87 3.14 9.40 -15.53
CA THR A 87 4.05 8.81 -16.52
C THR A 87 5.36 9.60 -16.58
N THR A 88 5.30 10.93 -16.71
CA THR A 88 6.49 11.80 -16.71
C THR A 88 7.32 11.62 -15.43
N MET A 89 6.69 11.51 -14.26
CA MET A 89 7.41 11.30 -13.00
C MET A 89 8.20 9.99 -12.99
N TYR A 90 7.68 8.91 -13.58
CA TYR A 90 8.42 7.65 -13.70
C TYR A 90 9.54 7.76 -14.74
N GLU A 91 9.27 8.35 -15.89
CA GLU A 91 10.25 8.51 -16.99
C GLU A 91 11.42 9.44 -16.62
N ASP A 92 11.16 10.51 -15.88
CA ASP A 92 12.19 11.48 -15.45
C ASP A 92 12.87 11.12 -14.10
N GLY A 93 12.49 9.98 -13.54
CA GLY A 93 13.01 9.44 -12.28
C GLY A 93 12.52 10.16 -11.02
N THR A 94 11.59 11.12 -11.11
CA THR A 94 10.98 11.78 -9.94
C THR A 94 10.27 10.77 -9.03
N ALA A 95 9.52 9.83 -9.61
CA ALA A 95 8.83 8.78 -8.86
C ALA A 95 9.83 7.94 -8.06
N GLY A 96 10.91 7.47 -8.72
CA GLY A 96 11.99 6.73 -8.05
C GLY A 96 12.60 7.50 -6.88
N ARG A 97 12.94 8.78 -7.08
CA ARG A 97 13.48 9.65 -6.01
C ARG A 97 12.52 9.80 -4.84
N LEU A 98 11.22 9.93 -5.10
CA LEU A 98 10.21 10.06 -4.05
C LEU A 98 10.00 8.74 -3.29
N LEU A 99 9.97 7.61 -4.01
CA LEU A 99 9.87 6.28 -3.41
C LEU A 99 11.07 6.01 -2.50
N ASP A 100 12.29 6.29 -2.96
CA ASP A 100 13.50 6.11 -2.15
C ASP A 100 13.49 7.06 -0.94
N LYS A 101 13.08 8.33 -1.13
CA LYS A 101 13.01 9.32 -0.04
C LYS A 101 12.09 8.89 1.09
N TRP A 102 10.91 8.34 0.76
CA TRP A 102 9.89 8.03 1.76
C TRP A 102 9.94 6.58 2.26
N PHE A 103 10.44 5.66 1.44
CA PHE A 103 10.32 4.22 1.70
C PHE A 103 11.62 3.43 1.46
N GLY A 104 12.72 4.07 1.06
CA GLY A 104 13.97 3.38 0.71
C GLY A 104 14.58 2.55 1.84
N GLU A 105 14.34 2.94 3.10
CA GLU A 105 14.83 2.22 4.28
C GLU A 105 13.83 1.19 4.83
N SER A 106 12.65 1.07 4.21
CA SER A 106 11.58 0.21 4.74
C SER A 106 11.80 -1.29 4.49
N GLY A 107 12.67 -1.63 3.55
CA GLY A 107 12.82 -3.01 3.05
C GLY A 107 11.68 -3.45 2.11
N LEU A 108 10.76 -2.56 1.74
CA LEU A 108 9.75 -2.80 0.70
C LEU A 108 10.42 -2.92 -0.68
N ALA A 109 9.97 -3.88 -1.49
CA ALA A 109 10.32 -3.95 -2.90
C ALA A 109 9.58 -2.86 -3.69
N LEU A 110 10.25 -1.72 -3.91
CA LEU A 110 9.64 -0.56 -4.57
C LEU A 110 9.43 -0.79 -6.08
N VAL A 111 8.21 -0.50 -6.54
CA VAL A 111 7.85 -0.51 -7.97
C VAL A 111 8.39 0.76 -8.62
N ARG A 112 9.29 0.62 -9.58
CA ARG A 112 9.96 1.75 -10.26
C ARG A 112 9.57 1.90 -11.72
N GLU A 113 8.60 1.11 -12.17
CA GLU A 113 8.11 1.11 -13.54
C GLU A 113 6.80 1.90 -13.63
N VAL A 114 6.51 2.45 -14.81
CA VAL A 114 5.25 3.17 -15.06
C VAL A 114 4.08 2.20 -14.78
N PRO A 115 3.11 2.58 -13.94
CA PRO A 115 1.98 1.72 -13.62
C PRO A 115 1.05 1.57 -14.83
N GLU A 116 0.33 0.45 -14.88
CA GLU A 116 -0.80 0.29 -15.79
C GLU A 116 -1.95 1.20 -15.33
N PHE A 117 -2.40 2.10 -16.21
CA PHE A 117 -3.53 2.97 -15.93
C PHE A 117 -4.84 2.30 -16.34
N GLU A 118 -5.86 2.46 -15.50
CA GLU A 118 -7.24 2.23 -15.92
C GLU A 118 -7.66 3.34 -16.91
N GLY A 119 -8.43 2.98 -17.94
CA GLY A 119 -8.84 3.93 -18.97
C GLY A 119 -9.65 5.11 -18.43
N CYS A 120 -9.49 6.29 -19.03
CA CYS A 120 -10.29 7.47 -18.71
C CYS A 120 -11.65 7.37 -19.42
N SER A 121 -12.73 7.21 -18.65
CA SER A 121 -14.11 7.06 -19.14
C SER A 121 -15.05 8.08 -18.54
#